data_AF-A0A9P5JCD4-F1
#
_entry.id   AF-A0A9P5JCD4-F1
#
_cell.length_a   1.000
_cell.length_b   1.000
_cell.length_c   1.000
_cell.angle_alpha   90.00
_cell.angle_beta   90.00
_cell.angle_gamma   90.00
#
_symmetry.space_group_name_H-M   'P 1'
#
loop_
_entity.id
_entity.type
_entity.pdbx_description
1 polymer ?
#
loop_
_entity_poly.entity_id
_entity_poly.type
_entity_poly.pdbx_seq_one_letter_code
_entity_poly.pdbx_strand_id
1 'polypeptide(L)' 'EAHVLFEAVRLGHLPMIRRRLSGGERAQLRSGDVFVWEEAAHKGGLERWTDGRKWSASRMREPFLFYEEKVARKG' A
#
# COMPACT_ATOMS: atom_id res chain seq x y z
N GLU A 1 9.26 11.20 9.29
CA GLU A 1 9.49 10.01 8.44
C GLU A 1 8.62 9.97 7.18
N ALA A 2 7.29 9.75 7.24
CA ALA A 2 6.46 9.62 6.03
C ALA A 2 6.57 10.81 5.05
N HIS A 3 6.64 12.05 5.55
CA HIS A 3 6.82 13.25 4.73
C HIS A 3 8.08 13.24 3.85
N VAL A 4 9.16 12.58 4.28
CA VAL A 4 10.39 12.47 3.47
C VAL A 4 10.14 11.62 2.23
N LEU A 5 9.38 10.52 2.39
CA LEU A 5 8.99 9.68 1.26
C LEU A 5 8.04 10.40 0.32
N PHE A 6 7.06 11.13 0.85
CA PHE A 6 6.17 11.97 0.03
C PHE A 6 6.95 13.00 -0.78
N GLU A 7 7.91 13.70 -0.16
CA GLU A 7 8.73 14.70 -0.83
C GLU A 7 9.61 14.09 -1.91
N ALA A 8 10.25 12.95 -1.62
CA ALA A 8 11.05 12.22 -2.62
C ALA A 8 10.20 11.78 -3.83
N VAL A 9 8.95 11.36 -3.62
CA VAL A 9 8.02 11.02 -4.71
C VAL A 9 7.58 12.27 -5.47
N ARG A 10 7.27 13.37 -4.77
CA ARG A 10 6.88 14.66 -5.38
C ARG A 10 7.97 15.23 -6.27
N LEU A 11 9.23 15.11 -5.84
CA LEU A 11 10.42 15.52 -6.60
C LEU A 11 10.80 14.53 -7.71
N GLY A 12 10.19 13.34 -7.76
CA GLY A 12 10.47 12.32 -8.77
C GLY A 12 11.71 11.46 -8.49
N HIS A 13 12.29 11.53 -7.28
CA HIS A 13 13.39 10.67 -6.87
C HIS A 13 12.95 9.22 -6.62
N LEU A 14 11.70 9.03 -6.19
CA LEU A 14 11.08 7.72 -6.02
C LEU A 14 9.83 7.61 -6.92
N PRO A 15 9.55 6.41 -7.47
CA PRO A 15 8.39 6.22 -8.33
C PRO A 15 7.09 6.27 -7.55
N MET A 16 6.09 6.95 -8.11
CA MET A 16 4.70 6.88 -7.65
C MET A 16 3.97 5.72 -8.34
N ILE A 17 3.19 4.96 -7.58
CA ILE A 17 2.24 3.98 -8.13
C ILE A 17 1.05 4.71 -8.74
N ARG A 18 0.75 4.41 -10.01
CA ARG A 18 -0.35 5.02 -10.77
C ARG A 18 -1.44 4.03 -11.18
N ARG A 19 -1.24 2.75 -10.92
CA ARG A 19 -2.14 1.64 -11.28
C ARG A 19 -2.10 0.56 -10.22
N ARG A 20 -3.14 -0.26 -10.18
CA ARG A 20 -3.19 -1.42 -9.29
C ARG A 20 -2.03 -2.38 -9.58
N LEU A 21 -1.56 -3.05 -8.53
CA LEU A 21 -0.64 -4.17 -8.66
C LEU A 21 -1.33 -5.34 -9.36
N SER A 22 -0.60 -5.96 -10.29
CA SER A 22 -0.93 -7.24 -10.91
C SER A 22 -0.84 -8.38 -9.88
N GLY A 23 -1.34 -9.57 -10.24
CA GLY A 23 -1.21 -10.75 -9.38
C GLY A 23 0.23 -11.10 -9.03
N GLY A 24 1.16 -10.98 -9.99
CA GLY A 24 2.58 -11.25 -9.79
C GLY A 24 3.25 -10.23 -8.86
N GLU A 25 2.99 -8.93 -9.05
CA GLU A 25 3.52 -7.87 -8.17
C GLU A 25 3.02 -8.05 -6.73
N ARG A 26 1.74 -8.42 -6.53
CA ARG A 26 1.19 -8.71 -5.20
C ARG A 26 1.88 -9.89 -4.52
N ALA A 27 2.26 -10.92 -5.28
CA ALA A 27 2.96 -12.08 -4.74
C ALA A 27 4.40 -11.77 -4.28
N GLN A 28 4.99 -10.65 -4.73
CA GLN A 28 6.34 -10.22 -4.37
C GLN A 28 6.40 -9.28 -3.16
N LEU A 29 5.24 -8.86 -2.64
CA LEU A 29 5.15 -7.97 -1.48
C LEU A 29 5.85 -8.58 -0.25
N ARG A 30 6.68 -7.78 0.41
CA ARG A 30 7.45 -8.19 1.58
C ARG A 30 7.58 -7.07 2.60
N SER A 31 8.06 -7.44 3.80
CA SER A 31 8.37 -6.47 4.85
C SER A 31 9.38 -5.43 4.34
N GLY A 32 9.11 -4.16 4.62
CA GLY A 32 9.93 -3.03 4.17
C GLY A 32 9.48 -2.38 2.86
N ASP A 33 8.57 -2.99 2.10
CA ASP A 33 8.02 -2.35 0.91
C ASP A 33 7.15 -1.15 1.30
N VAL A 34 7.32 -0.02 0.59
CA VAL A 34 6.52 1.19 0.78
C VAL A 34 5.97 1.66 -0.56
N PHE A 35 4.67 1.98 -0.58
CA PHE A 35 3.96 2.42 -1.78
C PHE A 35 3.33 3.79 -1.54
N VAL A 36 3.48 4.67 -2.52
CA VAL A 36 2.86 6.00 -2.55
C VAL A 36 2.03 6.09 -3.82
N TRP A 37 0.78 6.51 -3.71
CA TRP A 37 -0.13 6.75 -4.82
C TRP A 37 -0.94 8.01 -4.57
N GLU A 38 -1.50 8.57 -5.65
CA GLU A 38 -2.52 9.61 -5.59
C GLU A 38 -3.90 8.97 -5.78
N GLU A 39 -4.88 9.42 -4.99
CA GLU A 39 -6.23 8.87 -5.02
C GLU A 39 -6.87 9.12 -6.40
N ALA A 40 -7.40 8.05 -7.01
CA ALA A 40 -7.96 8.12 -8.35
C ALA A 40 -9.17 7.19 -8.52
N ALA A 41 -10.34 7.79 -8.77
CA ALA A 41 -11.62 7.09 -8.92
C ALA A 41 -11.93 6.61 -10.36
N HIS A 42 -11.06 6.90 -11.34
CA HIS A 42 -11.25 6.43 -12.72
C HIS A 42 -10.98 4.92 -12.85
N LYS A 43 -11.49 4.30 -13.94
CA LYS A 43 -11.26 2.88 -14.22
C LYS A 43 -9.76 2.59 -14.35
N GLY A 44 -9.22 1.80 -13.41
CA GLY A 44 -7.79 1.47 -13.33
C GLY A 44 -7.01 2.25 -12.27
N GLY A 45 -7.58 3.34 -11.74
CA GLY A 45 -7.02 4.12 -10.64
C GLY A 45 -7.12 3.42 -9.27
N LEU A 46 -6.43 4.00 -8.28
CA LEU A 46 -6.46 3.57 -6.89
C LEU A 46 -7.18 4.58 -6.00
N GLU A 47 -8.44 4.32 -5.71
CA GLU A 47 -9.16 4.99 -4.60
C GLU A 47 -8.72 4.43 -3.23
N ARG A 48 -8.35 3.13 -3.20
CA ARG A 48 -7.91 2.42 -2.00
C ARG A 48 -6.87 1.35 -2.34
N TRP A 49 -5.99 1.08 -1.39
CA TRP A 49 -5.00 0.00 -1.51
C TRP A 49 -5.66 -1.37 -1.48
N THR A 50 -5.21 -2.27 -2.35
CA THR A 50 -5.65 -3.67 -2.41
C THR A 50 -4.48 -4.57 -2.79
N ASP A 51 -3.97 -5.33 -1.82
CA ASP A 51 -2.85 -6.28 -1.99
C ASP A 51 -3.27 -7.76 -2.00
N GLY A 52 -4.56 -8.05 -1.80
CA GLY A 52 -5.09 -9.41 -1.78
C GLY A 52 -4.82 -10.18 -0.49
N ARG A 53 -4.26 -9.54 0.54
CA ARG A 53 -4.08 -10.14 1.87
C ARG A 53 -5.32 -9.94 2.73
N LYS A 54 -5.47 -10.80 3.76
CA LYS A 54 -6.54 -10.68 4.76
C LYS A 54 -6.02 -9.87 5.94
N TRP A 55 -6.65 -8.75 6.22
CA TRP A 55 -6.24 -7.82 7.28
C TRP A 55 -7.22 -7.84 8.46
N SER A 56 -6.73 -7.49 9.65
CA SER A 56 -7.56 -7.19 10.82
C SER A 56 -8.36 -5.90 10.64
N ALA A 57 -9.25 -5.59 11.59
CA ALA A 57 -9.87 -4.27 11.66
C ALA A 57 -8.80 -3.22 11.99
N SER A 58 -9.00 -1.99 11.51
CA SER A 58 -8.03 -0.92 11.72
C SER A 58 -7.78 -0.67 13.21
N ARG A 59 -6.53 -0.35 13.52
CA ARG A 59 -6.08 0.16 14.82
C ARG A 59 -5.46 1.52 14.61
N MET A 60 -6.07 2.55 15.19
CA MET A 60 -5.55 3.90 15.10
C MET A 60 -4.30 4.04 15.98
N ARG A 61 -3.25 4.59 15.39
CA ARG A 61 -2.07 5.11 16.09
C ARG A 61 -1.66 6.36 15.34
N GLU A 62 -2.26 7.49 15.72
CA GLU A 62 -2.15 8.74 14.97
C GLU A 62 -0.69 9.08 14.64
N PRO A 63 -0.42 9.54 13.41
CA PRO A 63 -1.37 9.83 12.33
C PRO A 63 -1.72 8.61 11.43
N PHE A 64 -1.43 7.38 11.86
CA PHE A 64 -1.50 6.18 11.02
C PHE A 64 -2.63 5.21 11.41
N LEU A 65 -3.02 4.38 10.44
CA LEU A 65 -3.84 3.19 10.65
C LEU A 65 -2.96 1.95 10.52
N PHE A 66 -3.05 1.07 11.50
CA PHE A 66 -2.35 -0.20 11.53
C PHE A 66 -3.31 -1.36 11.31
N TYR A 67 -2.80 -2.38 10.63
CA TYR A 67 -3.49 -3.62 10.31
C TYR A 67 -2.55 -4.80 10.56
N GLU A 68 -3.07 -5.91 11.06
CA GLU A 68 -2.33 -7.15 11.23
C GLU A 68 -2.79 -8.17 10.19
N GLU A 69 -1.84 -8.84 9.54
CA GLU A 69 -2.17 -9.85 8.54
C GLU A 69 -2.70 -11.12 9.22
N LYS A 70 -3.89 -11.55 8.82
CA LYS A 70 -4.49 -12.81 9.21
C LYS A 70 -3.99 -13.90 8.28
N VAL A 71 -2.85 -14.51 8.63
CA VAL A 71 -2.37 -15.70 7.93
C VAL A 71 -3.38 -16.82 8.16
N ALA A 72 -3.99 -17.34 7.10
CA ALA A 72 -4.74 -18.58 7.20
C ALA A 72 -3.75 -19.66 7.68
N ARG A 73 -4.00 -20.27 8.84
CA ARG A 73 -3.26 -21.48 9.22
C ARG A 73 -3.41 -22.46 8.06
N LYS A 74 -2.30 -22.78 7.40
CA LYS A 74 -2.26 -23.98 6.57
C LYS A 74 -2.53 -25.12 7.53
N GLY A 75 -3.64 -25.82 7.31
CA GLY A 75 -3.88 -27.11 7.95
C GLY A 75 -2.79 -28.10 7.57
#